data_AF-A0A7W7DVM2-F1
#
_entry.id   AF-A0A7W7DVM2-F1
#
_cell.length_a   1.000
_cell.length_b   1.000
_cell.length_c   1.000
_cell.angle_alpha   90.00
_cell.angle_beta   90.00
_cell.angle_gamma   90.00
#
_symmetry.space_group_name_H-M   'P 1'
#
loop_
_entity.id
_entity.type
_entity.pdbx_description
1 polymer ?
#
loop_
_entity_poly.entity_id
_entity_poly.type
_entity_poly.pdbx_seq_one_letter_code
_entity_poly.pdbx_strand_id
1 'polypeptide(L)'
;MLASADQRALDLLDAHLEALWDATGDALSPDPFSLAAGEGGELVHWTLDRLRSVPREPKDAFSREVGGLLAEFRSRRSPWNAAALRLLYDTYTFVSTGPRRREAWAHDVHAVFHRTVTDPRGWVRLDRDRANPARRTVPAHPFAPLDPANLPAHLYPLEAKSAVTALAIMAEEWQAEPAPVRFRPDRDTLLADARCLLERYGPGARYWTNATAAASDPAPDFLASGLQNTTSHCFHTCEYIAGLDIFEDLGVIAVNEEEVGVFWSFGAY
;
A
#
# COMPACT_ATOMS: atom_id res chain seq x y z
N MET A 1 -21.34 -6.45 2.29
CA MET A 1 -20.46 -7.63 2.45
C MET A 1 -20.73 -8.54 1.27
N LEU A 2 -19.71 -8.80 0.44
CA LEU A 2 -19.79 -9.80 -0.63
C LEU A 2 -19.95 -11.20 -0.02
N ALA A 3 -20.58 -12.14 -0.74
CA ALA A 3 -20.59 -13.53 -0.32
C ALA A 3 -19.14 -14.06 -0.27
N SER A 4 -18.85 -15.01 0.64
CA SER A 4 -17.49 -15.53 0.82
C SER A 4 -16.89 -16.16 -0.44
N ALA A 5 -17.73 -16.73 -1.31
CA ALA A 5 -17.33 -17.27 -2.61
C ALA A 5 -16.89 -16.17 -3.60
N ASP A 6 -17.64 -15.06 -3.66
CA ASP A 6 -17.30 -13.92 -4.52
C ASP A 6 -15.98 -13.27 -4.10
N GLN A 7 -15.77 -13.12 -2.79
CA GLN A 7 -14.52 -12.59 -2.26
C GLN A 7 -13.33 -13.48 -2.64
N ARG A 8 -13.48 -14.80 -2.52
CA ARG A 8 -12.45 -15.77 -2.89
C ARG A 8 -12.14 -15.72 -4.39
N ALA A 9 -13.15 -15.60 -5.24
CA ALA A 9 -12.96 -15.48 -6.69
C ALA A 9 -12.16 -14.21 -7.05
N LEU A 10 -12.48 -13.08 -6.40
CA LEU A 10 -11.73 -11.84 -6.56
C LEU A 10 -10.27 -11.97 -6.09
N ASP A 11 -10.04 -12.62 -4.95
CA ASP A 11 -8.67 -12.83 -4.42
C ASP A 11 -7.83 -13.74 -5.32
N LEU A 12 -8.42 -14.81 -5.86
CA LEU A 12 -7.74 -15.68 -6.81
C LEU A 12 -7.42 -14.96 -8.12
N LEU A 13 -8.32 -14.09 -8.60
CA LEU A 13 -8.09 -13.30 -9.81
C LEU A 13 -7.03 -12.21 -9.61
N ASP A 14 -7.03 -11.54 -8.46
CA ASP A 14 -5.98 -10.59 -8.09
C ASP A 14 -4.61 -11.28 -8.12
N ALA A 15 -4.48 -12.41 -7.42
CA ALA A 15 -3.23 -13.18 -7.36
C ALA A 15 -2.81 -13.71 -8.74
N HIS A 16 -3.76 -14.11 -9.58
CA HIS A 16 -3.46 -14.57 -10.93
C HIS A 16 -2.93 -13.43 -11.82
N LEU A 17 -3.60 -12.27 -11.81
CA LEU A 17 -3.16 -11.10 -12.56
C LEU A 17 -1.81 -10.58 -12.07
N GLU A 18 -1.57 -10.57 -10.76
CA GLU A 18 -0.28 -10.20 -10.17
C GLU A 18 0.82 -11.16 -10.60
N ALA A 19 0.58 -12.47 -10.58
CA ALA A 19 1.53 -13.46 -11.09
C ALA A 19 1.82 -13.31 -12.59
N LEU A 20 0.80 -12.99 -13.40
CA LEU A 20 0.98 -12.71 -14.82
C LEU A 20 1.78 -11.44 -15.08
N TRP A 21 1.61 -10.43 -14.23
CA TRP A 21 2.36 -9.17 -14.32
C TRP A 21 3.84 -9.39 -13.95
N ASP A 22 4.11 -10.17 -12.91
CA ASP A 22 5.45 -10.49 -12.40
C ASP A 22 6.21 -11.50 -13.26
N ALA A 23 5.52 -12.35 -14.02
CA ALA A 23 6.14 -13.40 -14.81
C ALA A 23 6.98 -12.84 -15.97
N THR A 24 8.28 -12.67 -15.73
CA THR A 24 9.31 -12.55 -16.78
C THR A 24 9.65 -13.92 -17.34
N GLY A 25 8.72 -14.54 -18.09
CA GLY A 25 8.97 -15.70 -18.94
C GLY A 25 8.73 -17.10 -18.32
N ASP A 26 8.03 -17.91 -19.12
CA ASP A 26 7.98 -19.39 -19.22
C ASP A 26 7.32 -20.24 -18.12
N ALA A 27 6.74 -19.66 -17.07
CA ALA A 27 5.87 -20.41 -16.15
C ALA A 27 4.48 -19.77 -16.03
N LEU A 28 3.71 -19.81 -17.13
CA LEU A 28 2.27 -19.60 -17.05
C LEU A 28 1.65 -20.84 -16.42
N SER A 29 1.34 -20.78 -15.13
CA SER A 29 0.47 -21.77 -14.48
C SER A 29 -0.82 -21.93 -15.30
N PRO A 30 -1.38 -23.14 -15.41
CA PRO A 30 -2.61 -23.36 -16.15
C PRO A 30 -3.72 -22.43 -15.63
N ASP A 31 -4.57 -21.98 -16.56
CA ASP A 31 -5.72 -21.11 -16.30
C ASP A 31 -6.49 -21.56 -15.05
N PRO A 32 -6.37 -20.85 -13.90
CA PRO A 32 -6.97 -21.30 -12.66
C PRO A 32 -8.50 -21.29 -12.72
N PHE A 33 -9.09 -20.72 -13.78
CA PHE A 33 -10.53 -20.48 -13.90
C PHE A 33 -11.31 -21.58 -14.63
N SER A 34 -10.69 -22.70 -15.02
CA SER A 34 -11.48 -23.91 -15.33
C SER A 34 -12.28 -24.45 -14.13
N LEU A 35 -12.04 -23.94 -12.90
CA LEU A 35 -12.73 -24.35 -11.67
C LEU A 35 -13.86 -23.42 -11.21
N ALA A 36 -14.12 -22.28 -11.88
CA ALA A 36 -15.06 -21.27 -11.38
C ALA A 36 -16.05 -20.75 -12.44
N ALA A 37 -16.43 -21.57 -13.42
CA ALA A 37 -17.37 -21.19 -14.49
C ALA A 37 -18.81 -20.87 -14.03
N GLY A 38 -19.06 -20.76 -12.72
CA GLY A 38 -20.34 -20.34 -12.14
C GLY A 38 -20.23 -19.49 -10.87
N GLU A 39 -19.02 -19.20 -10.38
CA GLU A 39 -18.80 -18.42 -9.15
C GLU A 39 -17.88 -17.24 -9.46
N GLY A 40 -18.46 -16.04 -9.48
CA GLY A 40 -17.75 -14.80 -9.73
C GLY A 40 -18.72 -13.71 -10.17
N GLY A 41 -18.78 -12.61 -9.44
CA GLY A 41 -19.60 -11.47 -9.82
C GLY A 41 -19.22 -10.87 -11.19
N GLU A 42 -19.95 -9.83 -11.60
CA GLU A 42 -19.74 -9.12 -12.87
C GLU A 42 -18.29 -8.68 -13.09
N LEU A 43 -17.60 -8.24 -12.03
CA LEU A 43 -16.21 -7.80 -12.10
C LEU A 43 -15.25 -8.92 -12.49
N VAL A 44 -15.46 -10.15 -12.02
CA VAL A 44 -14.63 -11.31 -12.39
C VAL A 44 -14.79 -11.62 -13.87
N HIS A 45 -16.03 -11.68 -14.35
CA HIS A 45 -16.34 -11.93 -15.75
C HIS A 45 -15.73 -10.88 -16.68
N TRP A 46 -15.97 -9.60 -16.38
CA TRP A 46 -15.41 -8.48 -17.13
C TRP A 46 -13.87 -8.56 -17.22
N THR A 47 -13.22 -8.88 -16.10
CA THR A 47 -11.75 -8.95 -16.02
C THR A 47 -11.19 -10.11 -16.85
N LEU A 48 -11.84 -11.29 -16.78
CA LEU A 48 -11.43 -12.44 -17.57
C LEU A 48 -11.63 -12.20 -19.07
N ASP A 49 -12.72 -11.57 -19.48
CA ASP A 49 -12.95 -11.21 -20.87
C ASP A 49 -11.92 -10.20 -21.38
N ARG A 50 -11.56 -9.22 -20.55
CA ARG A 50 -10.45 -8.31 -20.85
C ARG A 50 -9.12 -9.05 -20.97
N LEU A 51 -8.78 -9.91 -20.02
CA LEU A 51 -7.53 -10.66 -20.04
C LEU A 51 -7.39 -11.55 -21.30
N ARG A 52 -8.49 -12.19 -21.75
CA ARG A 52 -8.52 -12.98 -22.99
C ARG A 52 -8.24 -12.16 -24.24
N SER A 53 -8.52 -10.85 -24.21
CA SER A 53 -8.28 -9.95 -25.34
C SER A 53 -6.84 -9.41 -25.41
N VAL A 54 -6.04 -9.58 -24.34
CA VAL A 54 -4.66 -9.10 -24.29
C VAL A 54 -3.75 -10.02 -25.13
N PRO A 55 -3.05 -9.49 -26.15
CA PRO A 55 -2.07 -10.26 -26.92
C PRO A 55 -0.91 -10.74 -26.04
N ARG A 56 -0.52 -12.02 -26.17
CA ARG A 56 0.57 -12.62 -25.36
C ARG A 56 1.97 -12.17 -25.78
N GLU A 57 2.12 -11.71 -27.01
CA GLU A 57 3.37 -11.22 -27.57
C GLU A 57 3.18 -9.83 -28.19
N PRO A 58 4.17 -8.92 -28.08
CA PRO A 58 5.44 -9.10 -27.36
C PRO A 58 5.27 -9.11 -25.83
N LYS A 59 6.06 -9.93 -25.11
CA LYS A 59 5.98 -10.09 -23.64
C LYS A 59 5.93 -8.77 -22.86
N ASP A 60 6.68 -7.76 -23.28
CA ASP A 60 6.72 -6.44 -22.60
C ASP A 60 5.42 -5.66 -22.76
N ALA A 61 4.72 -5.81 -23.89
CA ALA A 61 3.41 -5.22 -24.09
C ALA A 61 2.36 -5.97 -23.26
N PHE A 62 2.41 -7.31 -23.26
CA PHE A 62 1.54 -8.15 -22.42
C PHE A 62 1.66 -7.77 -20.94
N SER A 63 2.88 -7.68 -20.40
CA SER A 63 3.12 -7.33 -19.00
C SER A 63 2.56 -5.94 -18.65
N ARG A 64 2.75 -4.94 -19.52
CA ARG A 64 2.17 -3.60 -19.33
C ARG A 64 0.64 -3.61 -19.35
N GLU A 65 0.03 -4.31 -20.31
CA GLU A 65 -1.43 -4.41 -20.41
C GLU A 65 -2.03 -5.16 -19.22
N VAL A 66 -1.40 -6.25 -18.76
CA VAL A 66 -1.82 -6.96 -17.54
C VAL A 66 -1.66 -6.08 -16.30
N GLY A 67 -0.56 -5.34 -16.18
CA GLY A 67 -0.36 -4.39 -15.08
C GLY A 67 -1.45 -3.31 -15.05
N GLY A 68 -1.81 -2.77 -16.21
CA GLY A 68 -2.94 -1.84 -16.36
C GLY A 68 -4.29 -2.47 -15.99
N LEU A 69 -4.55 -3.69 -16.45
CA LEU A 69 -5.76 -4.45 -16.12
C LEU A 69 -5.85 -4.75 -14.61
N LEU A 70 -4.73 -5.12 -13.97
CA LEU A 70 -4.66 -5.36 -12.54
C LEU A 70 -4.98 -4.08 -11.74
N ALA A 71 -4.41 -2.95 -12.14
CA ALA A 71 -4.71 -1.65 -11.52
C ALA A 71 -6.19 -1.29 -11.68
N GLU A 72 -6.77 -1.49 -12.86
CA GLU A 72 -8.18 -1.22 -13.12
C GLU A 72 -9.11 -2.16 -12.33
N PHE A 73 -8.80 -3.46 -12.32
CA PHE A 73 -9.51 -4.45 -11.52
C PHE A 73 -9.50 -4.09 -10.03
N ARG A 74 -8.33 -3.77 -9.48
CA ARG A 74 -8.18 -3.35 -8.08
C ARG A 74 -8.98 -2.10 -7.80
N SER A 75 -8.92 -1.08 -8.66
CA SER A 75 -9.69 0.16 -8.53
C SER A 75 -11.21 -0.11 -8.49
N ARG A 76 -11.73 -0.97 -9.37
CA ARG A 76 -13.16 -1.33 -9.43
C ARG A 76 -13.63 -2.17 -8.24
N ARG A 77 -12.71 -2.84 -7.54
CA ARG A 77 -13.05 -3.73 -6.42
C ARG A 77 -13.56 -2.99 -5.18
N SER A 78 -13.05 -1.79 -4.90
CA SER A 78 -13.55 -0.94 -3.80
C SER A 78 -13.14 0.53 -3.96
N PRO A 79 -13.92 1.49 -3.41
CA PRO A 79 -13.55 2.91 -3.44
C PRO A 79 -12.22 3.20 -2.73
N TRP A 80 -11.90 2.45 -1.68
CA TRP A 80 -10.63 2.53 -0.98
C TRP A 80 -9.44 2.11 -1.86
N ASN A 81 -9.58 1.03 -2.64
CA ASN A 81 -8.53 0.65 -3.61
C ASN A 81 -8.32 1.75 -4.64
N ALA A 82 -9.42 2.31 -5.16
CA ALA A 82 -9.36 3.38 -6.14
C ALA A 82 -8.63 4.61 -5.58
N ALA A 83 -8.91 5.00 -4.33
CA ALA A 83 -8.21 6.08 -3.65
C ALA A 83 -6.72 5.76 -3.43
N ALA A 84 -6.36 4.52 -3.08
CA ALA A 84 -4.98 4.13 -2.81
C ALA A 84 -4.16 4.21 -4.09
N LEU A 85 -4.74 3.72 -5.19
CA LEU A 85 -4.11 3.76 -6.50
C LEU A 85 -3.95 5.20 -7.01
N ARG A 86 -4.97 6.05 -6.89
CA ARG A 86 -4.86 7.46 -7.32
C ARG A 86 -3.86 8.25 -6.49
N LEU A 87 -3.76 7.97 -5.20
CA LEU A 87 -2.92 8.75 -4.28
C LEU A 87 -1.45 8.29 -4.26
N LEU A 88 -1.21 6.98 -4.28
CA LEU A 88 0.09 6.40 -3.86
C LEU A 88 0.69 5.42 -4.87
N TYR A 89 0.01 5.11 -5.98
CA TYR A 89 0.51 4.13 -6.94
C TYR A 89 1.81 4.56 -7.62
N ASP A 90 1.95 5.85 -7.91
CA ASP A 90 3.09 6.37 -8.66
C ASP A 90 4.32 6.62 -7.78
N THR A 91 4.14 6.91 -6.49
CA THR A 91 5.25 7.15 -5.56
C THR A 91 5.84 5.85 -5.00
N TYR A 92 7.03 5.96 -4.40
CA TYR A 92 7.67 4.82 -3.73
C TYR A 92 7.03 4.59 -2.35
N THR A 93 5.93 3.85 -2.35
CA THR A 93 5.16 3.57 -1.13
C THR A 93 4.98 2.07 -0.84
N PHE A 94 4.83 1.79 0.45
CA PHE A 94 4.28 0.55 0.97
C PHE A 94 2.92 0.82 1.61
N VAL A 95 1.88 0.17 1.11
CA VAL A 95 0.52 0.22 1.67
C VAL A 95 0.04 -1.19 1.90
N SER A 96 -0.30 -1.51 3.14
CA SER A 96 -0.83 -2.82 3.48
C SER A 96 -1.66 -2.76 4.75
N THR A 97 -2.60 -3.70 4.86
CA THR A 97 -3.50 -3.83 5.99
C THR A 97 -3.49 -5.28 6.47
N GLY A 98 -3.59 -5.45 7.78
CA GLY A 98 -3.68 -6.76 8.42
C GLY A 98 -4.76 -6.79 9.50
N PRO A 99 -5.10 -7.98 9.99
CA PRO A 99 -6.05 -8.13 11.09
C PRO A 99 -5.41 -7.66 12.40
N ARG A 100 -6.19 -6.98 13.24
CA ARG A 100 -5.85 -6.76 14.64
C ARG A 100 -6.27 -8.00 15.43
N ARG A 101 -5.29 -8.68 16.02
CA ARG A 101 -5.50 -9.93 16.78
C ARG A 101 -5.00 -9.82 18.22
N ARG A 102 -4.21 -8.78 18.50
CA ARG A 102 -3.55 -8.61 19.78
C ARG A 102 -3.98 -7.30 20.42
N GLU A 103 -3.98 -7.29 21.75
CA GLU A 103 -4.24 -6.07 22.52
C GLU A 103 -3.17 -5.01 22.20
N ALA A 104 -1.90 -5.42 22.22
CA ALA A 104 -0.76 -4.63 21.78
C ALA A 104 -0.66 -4.64 20.24
N TRP A 105 -1.24 -3.61 19.62
CA TRP A 105 -1.31 -3.43 18.16
C TRP A 105 0.06 -3.42 17.45
N ALA A 106 1.14 -3.08 18.15
CA ALA A 106 2.49 -3.03 17.58
C ALA A 106 2.94 -4.38 16.99
N HIS A 107 2.51 -5.50 17.58
CA HIS A 107 2.78 -6.83 17.05
C HIS A 107 2.01 -7.12 15.75
N ASP A 108 0.82 -6.54 15.59
CA ASP A 108 0.03 -6.70 14.37
C ASP A 108 0.60 -5.81 13.25
N VAL A 109 1.03 -4.59 13.57
CA VAL A 109 1.77 -3.72 12.63
C VAL A 109 3.08 -4.37 12.18
N HIS A 110 3.85 -4.95 13.11
CA HIS A 110 5.05 -5.70 12.76
C HIS A 110 4.76 -6.84 11.79
N ALA A 111 3.64 -7.57 12.01
CA ALA A 111 3.23 -8.65 11.12
C ALA A 111 2.90 -8.14 9.70
N VAL A 112 2.31 -6.93 9.59
CA VAL A 112 2.07 -6.24 8.31
C VAL A 112 3.38 -5.82 7.63
N PHE A 113 4.32 -5.19 8.34
CA PHE A 113 5.64 -4.85 7.78
C PHE A 113 6.36 -6.08 7.21
N HIS A 114 6.25 -7.22 7.89
CA HIS A 114 6.86 -8.49 7.48
C HIS A 114 6.01 -9.29 6.49
N ARG A 115 4.84 -8.79 6.07
CA ARG A 115 3.94 -9.44 5.11
C ARG A 115 3.53 -10.86 5.54
N THR A 116 3.46 -11.09 6.86
CA THR A 116 3.10 -12.39 7.46
C THR A 116 1.60 -12.56 7.65
N VAL A 117 0.82 -11.54 7.30
CA VAL A 117 -0.63 -11.51 7.38
C VAL A 117 -1.22 -11.01 6.07
N THR A 118 -2.46 -11.42 5.80
CA THR A 118 -3.25 -10.97 4.66
C THR A 118 -4.30 -9.98 5.11
N ASP A 119 -4.68 -9.04 4.24
CA ASP A 119 -5.80 -8.14 4.48
C ASP A 119 -7.10 -8.96 4.67
N PRO A 120 -7.85 -8.75 5.76
CA PRO A 120 -9.04 -9.54 6.06
C PRO A 120 -10.23 -9.27 5.12
N ARG A 121 -10.18 -8.20 4.32
CA ARG A 121 -11.21 -7.77 3.35
C ARG A 121 -10.71 -7.80 1.90
N GLY A 122 -9.53 -8.37 1.62
CA GLY A 122 -8.91 -8.49 0.29
C GLY A 122 -8.56 -7.14 -0.36
N TRP A 123 -8.08 -6.18 0.43
CA TRP A 123 -7.68 -4.85 -0.05
C TRP A 123 -6.36 -4.84 -0.83
N VAL A 124 -6.15 -3.79 -1.64
CA VAL A 124 -4.91 -3.62 -2.42
C VAL A 124 -3.70 -3.50 -1.50
N ARG A 125 -2.64 -4.21 -1.87
CA ARG A 125 -1.30 -4.00 -1.32
C ARG A 125 -0.48 -3.23 -2.34
N LEU A 126 0.00 -2.04 -1.97
CA LEU A 126 1.02 -1.35 -2.75
C LEU A 126 2.37 -1.72 -2.17
N ASP A 127 3.19 -2.38 -2.96
CA ASP A 127 4.48 -2.89 -2.51
C ASP A 127 5.45 -2.89 -3.69
N ARG A 128 6.13 -1.75 -3.91
CA ARG A 128 7.10 -1.57 -5.00
C ARG A 128 8.21 -2.62 -4.95
N ASP A 129 8.60 -3.03 -3.75
CA ASP A 129 9.65 -4.02 -3.52
C ASP A 129 9.18 -5.47 -3.56
N ARG A 130 7.93 -5.77 -3.97
CA ARG A 130 7.38 -7.12 -3.79
C ARG A 130 8.26 -8.24 -4.35
N ALA A 131 8.85 -7.98 -5.52
CA ALA A 131 9.72 -8.89 -6.25
C ALA A 131 11.22 -8.56 -6.08
N ASN A 132 11.57 -7.60 -5.21
CA ASN A 132 12.94 -7.17 -5.02
C ASN A 132 13.77 -8.33 -4.45
N PRO A 133 14.88 -8.74 -5.11
CA PRO A 133 15.72 -9.85 -4.66
C PRO A 133 16.36 -9.61 -3.28
N ALA A 134 16.44 -8.35 -2.82
CA ALA A 134 16.85 -7.98 -1.47
C ALA A 134 16.11 -8.79 -0.38
N ARG A 135 14.86 -9.17 -0.65
CA ARG A 135 14.02 -9.95 0.28
C ARG A 135 14.55 -11.32 0.62
N ARG A 136 15.46 -11.87 -0.17
CA ARG A 136 16.14 -13.14 0.16
C ARG A 136 17.09 -12.98 1.34
N THR A 137 17.63 -11.79 1.53
CA THR A 137 18.57 -11.44 2.61
C THR A 137 17.84 -10.72 3.75
N VAL A 138 16.98 -9.75 3.41
CA VAL A 138 16.21 -8.94 4.37
C VAL A 138 14.72 -9.13 4.07
N PRO A 139 14.03 -10.11 4.71
CA PRO A 139 12.64 -10.44 4.38
C PRO A 139 11.65 -9.27 4.47
N ALA A 140 11.92 -8.30 5.34
CA ALA A 140 11.08 -7.12 5.55
C ALA A 140 11.39 -5.96 4.58
N HIS A 141 12.40 -6.07 3.70
CA HIS A 141 12.83 -5.00 2.81
C HIS A 141 11.63 -4.29 2.12
N PRO A 142 11.55 -2.95 2.17
CA PRO A 142 12.61 -2.00 2.55
C PRO A 142 12.76 -1.72 4.05
N PHE A 143 11.97 -2.35 4.92
CA PHE A 143 12.06 -2.09 6.36
C PHE A 143 13.27 -2.76 7.00
N ALA A 144 13.84 -2.10 8.00
CA ALA A 144 14.79 -2.70 8.91
C ALA A 144 14.11 -3.81 9.75
N PRO A 145 14.86 -4.82 10.22
CA PRO A 145 14.34 -5.78 11.18
C PRO A 145 14.08 -5.07 12.52
N LEU A 146 12.84 -4.67 12.74
CA LEU A 146 12.41 -3.94 13.94
C LEU A 146 11.85 -4.90 14.99
N ASP A 147 12.29 -4.77 16.24
CA ASP A 147 11.63 -5.45 17.35
C ASP A 147 10.25 -4.80 17.60
N PRO A 148 9.14 -5.55 17.56
CA PRO A 148 7.81 -5.01 17.84
C PRO A 148 7.71 -4.34 19.22
N ALA A 149 8.54 -4.72 20.20
CA ALA A 149 8.57 -4.08 21.51
C ALA A 149 9.12 -2.65 21.47
N ASN A 150 9.98 -2.33 20.49
CA ASN A 150 10.59 -1.01 20.33
C ASN A 150 9.78 -0.09 19.41
N LEU A 151 8.87 -0.67 18.60
CA LEU A 151 8.03 0.07 17.67
C LEU A 151 7.30 1.26 18.33
N PRO A 152 6.64 1.10 19.49
CA PRO A 152 5.88 2.20 20.11
C PRO A 152 6.76 3.36 20.59
N ALA A 153 8.05 3.13 20.86
CA ALA A 153 8.94 4.18 21.36
C ALA A 153 9.29 5.23 20.30
N HIS A 154 9.10 4.90 19.01
CA HIS A 154 9.42 5.76 17.86
C HIS A 154 8.17 6.16 17.07
N LEU A 155 6.98 5.93 17.64
CA LEU A 155 5.70 6.25 17.03
C LEU A 155 4.90 7.19 17.93
N TYR A 156 4.43 8.27 17.34
CA TYR A 156 3.71 9.33 18.04
C TYR A 156 2.24 9.32 17.65
N PRO A 157 1.31 9.46 18.62
CA PRO A 157 -0.12 9.60 18.32
C PRO A 157 -0.39 10.76 17.38
N LEU A 158 -1.37 10.58 16.50
CA LEU A 158 -1.74 11.56 15.49
C LEU A 158 -3.25 11.78 15.46
N GLU A 159 -3.67 13.04 15.38
CA GLU A 159 -5.07 13.38 15.15
C GLU A 159 -5.50 12.98 13.73
N ALA A 160 -6.77 12.62 13.58
CA ALA A 160 -7.31 12.13 12.30
C ALA A 160 -7.09 13.12 11.13
N LYS A 161 -7.19 14.43 11.40
CA LYS A 161 -6.95 15.46 10.36
C LYS A 161 -5.49 15.49 9.94
N SER A 162 -4.55 15.36 10.87
CA SER A 162 -3.12 15.31 10.55
C SER A 162 -2.72 13.99 9.92
N ALA A 163 -3.40 12.88 10.23
CA ALA A 163 -3.21 11.61 9.50
C ALA A 163 -3.59 11.74 8.01
N VAL A 164 -4.65 12.49 7.70
CA VAL A 164 -5.03 12.80 6.31
C VAL A 164 -3.95 13.60 5.61
N THR A 165 -3.42 14.65 6.24
CA THR A 165 -2.40 15.49 5.61
C THR A 165 -1.07 14.76 5.47
N ALA A 166 -0.67 13.96 6.46
CA ALA A 166 0.50 13.07 6.39
C ALA A 166 0.39 12.08 5.22
N LEU A 167 -0.77 11.45 5.05
CA LEU A 167 -1.00 10.51 3.95
C LEU A 167 -1.02 11.22 2.59
N ALA A 168 -1.57 12.43 2.52
CA ALA A 168 -1.62 13.19 1.27
C ALA A 168 -0.23 13.61 0.77
N ILE A 169 0.69 14.03 1.67
CA ILE A 169 2.05 14.40 1.28
C ILE A 169 2.90 13.21 0.83
N MET A 170 2.48 11.96 1.05
CA MET A 170 3.15 10.78 0.47
C MET A 170 3.00 10.69 -1.06
N ALA A 171 2.16 11.53 -1.67
CA ALA A 171 2.08 11.73 -3.11
C ALA A 171 3.17 12.69 -3.66
N GLU A 172 4.04 13.21 -2.78
CA GLU A 172 5.22 13.99 -3.15
C GLU A 172 6.45 13.09 -3.37
N GLU A 173 7.41 13.57 -4.14
CA GLU A 173 8.74 12.98 -4.33
C GLU A 173 9.75 13.52 -3.30
N TRP A 174 10.59 12.66 -2.74
CA TRP A 174 11.49 13.06 -1.64
C TRP A 174 12.61 14.02 -2.04
N GLN A 175 13.27 13.81 -3.19
CA GLN A 175 14.49 14.55 -3.54
C GLN A 175 14.25 15.80 -4.40
N ALA A 176 13.14 15.86 -5.12
CA ALA A 176 12.95 16.90 -6.13
C ALA A 176 11.46 17.14 -6.42
N GLU A 177 10.63 17.30 -5.39
CA GLU A 177 9.20 17.61 -5.58
C GLU A 177 9.03 18.98 -6.28
N PRO A 178 8.63 19.02 -7.56
CA PRO A 178 8.48 20.28 -8.27
C PRO A 178 7.20 21.02 -7.86
N ALA A 179 6.22 20.33 -7.27
CA ALA A 179 4.92 20.86 -6.93
C ALA A 179 4.41 20.24 -5.61
N PRO A 180 4.88 20.68 -4.43
CA PRO A 180 4.36 20.19 -3.16
C PRO A 180 2.84 20.25 -3.09
N VAL A 181 2.18 19.30 -2.42
CA VAL A 181 0.72 19.11 -2.42
C VAL A 181 -0.02 20.39 -2.09
N ARG A 182 0.51 21.21 -1.16
CA ARG A 182 -0.05 22.53 -0.80
C ARG A 182 -0.24 23.49 -1.98
N PHE A 183 0.53 23.33 -3.05
CA PHE A 183 0.51 24.17 -4.25
C PHE A 183 -0.09 23.47 -5.48
N ARG A 184 -0.43 22.17 -5.39
CA ARG A 184 -0.98 21.45 -6.52
C ARG A 184 -2.43 21.84 -6.81
N PRO A 185 -2.85 21.92 -8.08
CA PRO A 185 -4.25 22.20 -8.43
C PRO A 185 -5.22 21.09 -8.01
N ASP A 186 -4.75 19.86 -7.85
CA ASP A 186 -5.52 18.68 -7.43
C ASP A 186 -5.44 18.41 -5.91
N ARG A 187 -4.90 19.34 -5.11
CA ARG A 187 -4.74 19.21 -3.65
C ARG A 187 -5.99 18.66 -2.95
N ASP A 188 -7.16 19.23 -3.25
CA ASP A 188 -8.39 18.84 -2.57
C ASP A 188 -8.83 17.41 -2.95
N THR A 189 -8.49 16.96 -4.16
CA THR A 189 -8.66 15.57 -4.61
C THR A 189 -7.73 14.64 -3.84
N LEU A 190 -6.45 14.98 -3.70
CA LEU A 190 -5.48 14.18 -2.93
C LEU A 190 -5.91 14.04 -1.46
N LEU A 191 -6.39 15.14 -0.86
CA LEU A 191 -6.94 15.12 0.51
C LEU A 191 -8.25 14.32 0.61
N ALA A 192 -9.07 14.30 -0.43
CA ALA A 192 -10.27 13.47 -0.48
C ALA A 192 -9.92 11.97 -0.58
N ASP A 193 -8.93 11.62 -1.38
CA ASP A 193 -8.45 10.25 -1.50
C ASP A 193 -7.81 9.77 -0.18
N ALA A 194 -6.96 10.60 0.44
CA ALA A 194 -6.39 10.30 1.76
C ALA A 194 -7.48 10.09 2.83
N ARG A 195 -8.54 10.93 2.86
CA ARG A 195 -9.70 10.71 3.75
C ARG A 195 -10.41 9.42 3.45
N CYS A 196 -10.71 9.14 2.18
CA CYS A 196 -11.38 7.92 1.76
C CYS A 196 -10.60 6.68 2.25
N LEU A 197 -9.27 6.69 2.14
CA LEU A 197 -8.42 5.62 2.65
C LEU A 197 -8.55 5.40 4.15
N LEU A 198 -8.50 6.47 4.94
CA LEU A 198 -8.57 6.37 6.39
C LEU A 198 -9.98 6.06 6.90
N GLU A 199 -11.04 6.42 6.15
CA GLU A 199 -12.43 6.07 6.46
C GLU A 199 -12.65 4.55 6.57
N ARG A 200 -11.81 3.73 5.92
CA ARG A 200 -11.81 2.27 6.07
C ARG A 200 -11.76 1.83 7.53
N TYR A 201 -10.95 2.52 8.34
CA TYR A 201 -10.72 2.15 9.74
C TYR A 201 -11.84 2.67 10.66
N GLY A 202 -12.76 3.48 10.12
CA GLY A 202 -13.92 3.99 10.84
C GLY A 202 -13.60 5.16 11.78
N PRO A 203 -14.64 5.79 12.35
CA PRO A 203 -14.50 7.00 13.16
C PRO A 203 -13.78 6.79 14.50
N GLY A 204 -13.71 5.54 14.98
CA GLY A 204 -13.00 5.17 16.22
C GLY A 204 -11.52 4.83 16.02
N ALA A 205 -11.02 4.92 14.78
CA ALA A 205 -9.62 4.62 14.49
C ALA A 205 -8.68 5.61 15.18
N ARG A 206 -7.55 5.09 15.64
CA ARG A 206 -6.44 5.86 16.18
C ARG A 206 -5.29 5.83 15.19
N TYR A 207 -4.49 6.89 15.17
CA TYR A 207 -3.42 7.05 14.21
C TYR A 207 -2.08 7.29 14.91
N TRP A 208 -1.02 6.81 14.27
CA TRP A 208 0.36 7.05 14.69
C TRP A 208 1.23 7.38 13.49
N THR A 209 2.33 8.07 13.74
CA THR A 209 3.35 8.39 12.73
C THR A 209 4.75 8.30 13.35
N ASN A 210 5.75 8.05 12.52
CA ASN A 210 7.15 8.16 12.90
C ASN A 210 7.69 9.61 12.79
N ALA A 211 6.90 10.56 12.29
CA ALA A 211 7.28 11.96 12.18
C ALA A 211 7.51 12.60 13.56
N THR A 212 8.68 13.21 13.76
CA THR A 212 9.08 13.76 15.05
C THR A 212 8.30 15.02 15.45
N ALA A 213 7.70 15.72 14.48
CA ALA A 213 6.77 16.83 14.74
C ALA A 213 5.58 16.38 15.62
N ALA A 214 5.14 15.13 15.48
CA ALA A 214 4.05 14.57 16.26
C ALA A 214 4.41 14.29 17.73
N ALA A 215 5.70 14.34 18.10
CA ALA A 215 6.16 14.09 19.46
C ALA A 215 5.71 15.18 20.45
N SER A 216 5.65 16.44 19.98
CA SER A 216 5.24 17.60 20.78
C SER A 216 3.82 18.08 20.49
N ASP A 217 3.31 17.78 19.30
CA ASP A 217 1.99 18.22 18.84
C ASP A 217 1.32 17.09 18.06
N PRO A 218 0.21 16.48 18.54
CA PRO A 218 -0.48 15.41 17.82
C PRO A 218 -1.22 15.89 16.56
N ALA A 219 -1.27 17.20 16.29
CA ALA A 219 -1.97 17.79 15.15
C ALA A 219 -1.04 18.63 14.23
N PRO A 220 0.14 18.14 13.84
CA PRO A 220 1.06 18.92 13.01
C PRO A 220 0.45 19.12 11.61
N ASP A 221 0.74 20.28 11.02
CA ASP A 221 0.32 20.59 9.65
C ASP A 221 1.37 20.09 8.64
N PHE A 222 1.23 18.83 8.21
CA PHE A 222 2.10 18.24 7.21
C PHE A 222 2.01 18.91 5.83
N LEU A 223 0.89 19.54 5.47
CA LEU A 223 0.78 20.23 4.18
C LEU A 223 1.69 21.46 4.14
N ALA A 224 1.76 22.19 5.26
CA ALA A 224 2.63 23.34 5.38
C ALA A 224 4.11 22.95 5.19
N SER A 225 4.55 21.85 5.81
CA SER A 225 5.92 21.37 5.70
C SER A 225 6.21 20.73 4.34
N GLY A 226 5.32 19.86 3.86
CA GLY A 226 5.60 18.93 2.77
C GLY A 226 6.46 17.75 3.20
N LEU A 227 6.62 16.76 2.32
CA LEU A 227 7.31 15.50 2.58
C LEU A 227 8.80 15.72 2.86
N GLN A 228 9.48 16.46 1.98
CA GLN A 228 10.92 16.73 2.09
C GLN A 228 11.32 17.42 3.42
N ASN A 229 10.42 18.20 4.03
CA ASN A 229 10.71 18.91 5.28
C ASN A 229 10.18 18.19 6.53
N THR A 230 9.70 16.96 6.37
CA THR A 230 9.21 16.15 7.48
C THR A 230 10.31 15.23 7.99
N THR A 231 10.83 15.52 9.19
CA THR A 231 11.80 14.65 9.87
C THR A 231 11.13 13.52 10.63
N SER A 232 11.62 12.30 10.47
CA SER A 232 11.05 11.09 11.07
C SER A 232 12.08 10.24 11.78
N HIS A 233 11.62 9.34 12.66
CA HIS A 233 12.42 8.17 13.01
C HIS A 233 12.42 7.20 11.83
N CYS A 234 13.61 6.79 11.38
CA CYS A 234 13.76 5.90 10.23
C CYS A 234 13.43 4.44 10.58
N PHE A 235 12.58 3.81 9.77
CA PHE A 235 12.18 2.41 9.88
C PHE A 235 12.67 1.58 8.67
N HIS A 236 13.20 2.24 7.63
CA HIS A 236 13.87 1.61 6.50
C HIS A 236 15.22 0.99 6.88
N THR A 237 15.67 0.04 6.06
CA THR A 237 17.03 -0.51 6.14
C THR A 237 18.05 0.52 5.64
N CYS A 238 19.17 0.65 6.33
CA CYS A 238 20.32 1.46 5.88
C CYS A 238 21.25 0.70 4.91
N GLU A 239 20.90 -0.54 4.57
CA GLU A 239 21.68 -1.33 3.63
C GLU A 239 21.42 -0.89 2.19
N TYR A 240 22.48 -0.58 1.45
CA TYR A 240 22.43 -0.45 0.00
C TYR A 240 22.23 -1.83 -0.63
N ILE A 241 21.02 -2.12 -1.10
CA ILE A 241 20.68 -3.44 -1.66
C ILE A 241 20.05 -3.27 -3.05
N ALA A 242 20.47 -4.13 -3.99
CA ALA A 242 19.92 -4.19 -5.34
C ALA A 242 19.98 -2.86 -6.12
N GLY A 243 20.98 -2.02 -5.82
CA GLY A 243 21.18 -0.75 -6.51
C GLY A 243 20.44 0.44 -5.91
N LEU A 244 19.68 0.22 -4.83
CA LEU A 244 18.81 1.21 -4.20
C LEU A 244 19.40 1.68 -2.86
N ASP A 245 19.51 3.00 -2.71
CA ASP A 245 19.81 3.64 -1.43
C ASP A 245 18.53 4.27 -0.85
N ILE A 246 18.15 3.88 0.36
CA ILE A 246 16.96 4.43 1.05
C ILE A 246 17.48 5.33 2.16
N PHE A 247 17.06 6.60 2.13
CA PHE A 247 17.66 7.63 2.99
C PHE A 247 16.66 8.28 3.96
N GLU A 248 15.36 8.23 3.66
CA GLU A 248 14.30 8.80 4.49
C GLU A 248 13.02 7.98 4.40
N ASP A 249 12.17 8.10 5.41
CA ASP A 249 10.82 7.58 5.34
C ASP A 249 9.79 8.39 6.15
N LEU A 250 8.53 8.26 5.75
CA LEU A 250 7.38 8.81 6.47
C LEU A 250 6.28 7.76 6.50
N GLY A 251 5.74 7.56 7.70
CA GLY A 251 4.76 6.54 7.99
C GLY A 251 3.50 7.06 8.64
N VAL A 252 2.37 6.44 8.29
CA VAL A 252 1.10 6.55 9.00
C VAL A 252 0.61 5.14 9.31
N ILE A 253 0.22 4.92 10.57
CA ILE A 253 -0.42 3.70 11.04
C ILE A 253 -1.84 4.06 11.45
N ALA A 254 -2.81 3.28 11.00
CA ALA A 254 -4.20 3.38 11.43
C ALA A 254 -4.59 2.10 12.19
N VAL A 255 -5.20 2.21 13.37
CA VAL A 255 -5.61 1.05 14.16
C VAL A 255 -7.05 1.23 14.62
N ASN A 256 -7.89 0.23 14.37
CA ASN A 256 -9.21 0.11 14.98
C ASN A 256 -9.32 -1.21 15.78
N GLU A 257 -10.52 -1.70 16.06
CA GLU A 257 -10.71 -2.94 16.82
C GLU A 257 -10.40 -4.22 16.01
N GLU A 258 -10.48 -4.16 14.69
CA GLU A 258 -10.43 -5.33 13.79
C GLU A 258 -9.18 -5.36 12.91
N GLU A 259 -8.57 -4.22 12.63
CA GLU A 259 -7.58 -4.03 11.57
C GLU A 259 -6.48 -3.04 11.95
N VAL A 260 -5.32 -3.24 11.33
CA VAL A 260 -4.17 -2.32 11.34
C VAL A 260 -3.80 -1.97 9.90
N GLY A 261 -3.74 -0.68 9.60
CA GLY A 261 -3.27 -0.12 8.34
C GLY A 261 -1.88 0.44 8.47
N VAL A 262 -1.05 0.17 7.47
CA VAL A 262 0.31 0.71 7.35
C VAL A 262 0.43 1.41 6.01
N PHE A 263 0.80 2.68 6.04
CA PHE A 263 1.09 3.51 4.88
C PHE A 263 2.48 4.09 5.08
N TRP A 264 3.39 3.84 4.16
CA TRP A 264 4.78 4.24 4.28
C TRP A 264 5.30 4.77 2.96
N SER A 265 5.94 5.94 2.96
CA SER A 265 6.65 6.52 1.82
C SER A 265 8.15 6.47 2.07
N PHE A 266 8.93 6.19 1.02
CA PHE A 266 10.38 6.06 1.09
C PHE A 266 11.07 7.05 0.15
N GLY A 267 12.08 7.73 0.67
CA GLY A 267 13.06 8.42 -0.15
C GLY A 267 14.09 7.42 -0.63
N ALA A 268 14.14 7.18 -1.94
CA ALA A 268 15.08 6.24 -2.53
C ALA A 268 15.80 6.82 -3.76
N TYR A 269 17.05 6.42 -3.99
CA TYR A 269 17.89 6.81 -5.13
C TYR A 269 18.63 5.61 -5.73
#